data_AF-A0A939KGJ6-F1
#
_entry.id   AF-A0A939KGJ6-F1
#
_cell.length_a   1.000
_cell.length_b   1.000
_cell.length_c   1.000
_cell.angle_alpha   90.00
_cell.angle_beta   90.00
_cell.angle_gamma   90.00
#
_symmetry.space_group_name_H-M   'P 1'
#
loop_
_entity.id
_entity.type
_entity.pdbx_description
1 polymer ?
#
loop_
_entity_poly.entity_id
_entity_poly.type
_entity_poly.pdbx_seq_one_letter_code
_entity_poly.pdbx_strand_id
1 'polypeptide(L)'
;MKRLVKYLLYIAVFLLVLFIAPLLVGEKGYVLIAFGQRTIELTVVALGVIIFGLVIIGIIALKLISILLSASRTTSRWFTSGGAIKREQSFYNGLFALAYGNTEKAKAAFENVNKDEFHGFHHLALGQIALQNGKSDVATMWFDKAKNNTDKNCADAAFLMQAQQCLTDGKIKLAVESLDGIKDAEQADVIRLKAKAMAMNNQWSELESALPKWRKQLGSDYSGYTEEIATQKFAEIASKEGALQLKDYWNGLSRTQRNDDVFRISFIQQLISQGLHQDAQKFLLDWYKKKTMPYGMISIIKTLRTPHPADLIGLLERSIKLTPEEPSYYAALGHIAYNSGDIALSERALIKAIDLKETSEELILLSKIYEESNAYEQAMQSMRRVHALQS
;
A
#
# COMPACT_ATOMS: atom_id res chain seq x y z
N MET A 1 34.87 -46.33 -4.17
CA MET A 1 35.93 -47.34 -3.89
C MET A 1 35.38 -48.77 -3.68
N LYS A 2 34.37 -49.01 -2.82
CA LYS A 2 33.85 -50.38 -2.55
C LYS A 2 33.38 -51.20 -3.78
N ARG A 3 32.86 -50.54 -4.84
CA ARG A 3 32.42 -51.24 -6.07
C ARG A 3 33.60 -51.69 -6.96
N LEU A 4 34.67 -50.90 -7.02
CA LEU A 4 35.89 -51.22 -7.80
C LEU A 4 36.61 -52.45 -7.24
N VAL A 5 36.71 -52.54 -5.91
CA VAL A 5 37.32 -53.70 -5.24
C VAL A 5 36.53 -54.98 -5.51
N LYS A 6 35.19 -54.91 -5.56
CA LYS A 6 34.35 -56.07 -5.92
C LYS A 6 34.57 -56.53 -7.36
N TYR A 7 34.68 -55.61 -8.32
CA TYR A 7 34.97 -55.97 -9.71
C TYR A 7 36.36 -56.59 -9.90
N LEU A 8 37.38 -56.04 -9.22
CA LEU A 8 38.72 -56.62 -9.20
C LEU A 8 38.73 -58.03 -8.60
N LEU A 9 37.98 -58.26 -7.52
CA LEU A 9 37.83 -59.58 -6.91
C LEU A 9 37.16 -60.57 -7.89
N TYR A 10 36.08 -60.19 -8.57
CA TYR A 10 35.42 -61.07 -9.55
C TYR A 10 36.33 -61.41 -10.73
N ILE A 11 37.12 -60.44 -11.22
CA ILE A 11 38.09 -60.66 -12.29
C ILE A 11 39.20 -61.60 -11.82
N ALA A 12 39.73 -61.41 -10.60
CA ALA A 12 40.76 -62.28 -10.04
C ALA A 12 40.27 -63.72 -9.86
N VAL A 13 39.05 -63.92 -9.36
CA VAL A 13 38.42 -65.24 -9.23
C VAL A 13 38.19 -65.87 -10.61
N PHE A 14 37.72 -65.10 -11.59
CA PHE A 14 37.52 -65.59 -12.95
C PHE A 14 38.83 -66.05 -13.60
N LEU A 15 39.90 -65.25 -13.49
CA LEU A 15 41.22 -65.61 -14.00
C LEU A 15 41.79 -66.85 -13.32
N LEU A 16 41.56 -67.01 -12.00
CA LEU A 16 41.99 -68.17 -11.24
C LEU A 16 41.27 -69.45 -11.67
N VAL A 17 39.95 -69.38 -11.89
CA VAL A 17 39.17 -70.50 -12.45
C VAL A 17 39.64 -70.85 -13.86
N LEU A 18 39.91 -69.84 -14.70
CA LEU A 18 40.37 -70.04 -16.08
C LEU A 18 41.79 -70.63 -16.16
N PHE A 19 42.63 -70.36 -15.16
CA PHE A 19 43.97 -70.93 -15.02
C PHE A 19 43.97 -72.37 -14.47
N ILE A 20 43.06 -72.68 -13.53
CA ILE A 20 43.01 -74.00 -12.86
C ILE A 20 42.20 -75.02 -13.66
N ALA A 21 41.10 -74.62 -14.32
CA ALA A 21 40.25 -75.52 -15.11
C ALA A 21 41.01 -76.42 -16.12
N PRO A 22 42.05 -75.94 -16.83
CA PRO A 22 42.79 -76.75 -17.79
C PRO A 22 43.76 -77.75 -17.14
N LEU A 23 44.16 -77.53 -15.89
CA LEU A 23 45.03 -78.45 -15.14
C LEU A 23 44.27 -79.69 -14.64
N LEU A 24 42.94 -79.59 -14.52
CA LEU A 24 42.06 -80.66 -14.01
C LEU A 24 41.51 -81.56 -15.12
N VAL A 25 41.37 -81.04 -16.34
CA VAL A 25 40.85 -81.77 -17.51
C VAL A 25 42.05 -82.28 -18.29
N GLY A 26 42.49 -83.51 -18.03
CA GLY A 26 43.73 -84.12 -18.55
C GLY A 26 43.85 -84.31 -20.07
N GLU A 27 43.06 -83.61 -20.87
CA GLU A 27 43.04 -83.62 -22.35
C GLU A 27 43.26 -82.17 -22.84
N LYS A 28 44.33 -81.94 -23.60
CA LYS A 28 44.67 -80.60 -24.13
C LYS A 28 43.72 -80.22 -25.25
N GLY A 29 42.56 -79.67 -24.91
CA GLY A 29 41.66 -79.06 -25.89
C GLY A 29 42.41 -78.00 -26.70
N TYR A 30 42.52 -78.22 -28.01
CA TYR A 30 43.11 -77.27 -28.95
C TYR A 30 42.02 -76.72 -29.88
N VAL A 31 42.14 -75.44 -30.23
CA VAL A 31 41.33 -74.75 -31.21
C VAL A 31 42.23 -74.41 -32.38
N LEU A 32 41.88 -74.93 -33.56
CA LEU A 32 42.57 -74.63 -34.80
C LEU A 32 41.70 -73.68 -35.62
N ILE A 33 42.21 -72.47 -35.83
CA ILE A 33 41.54 -71.46 -36.65
C ILE A 33 42.28 -71.38 -37.98
N ALA A 34 41.64 -71.81 -39.06
CA ALA A 34 42.20 -71.79 -40.41
C ALA A 34 41.62 -70.61 -41.22
N PHE A 35 42.49 -69.73 -41.72
CA PHE A 35 42.15 -68.66 -42.67
C PHE A 35 43.02 -68.80 -43.93
N GLY A 36 42.46 -69.42 -44.98
CA GLY A 36 43.18 -69.68 -46.23
C GLY A 36 44.37 -70.62 -46.02
N GLN A 37 45.59 -70.15 -46.32
CA GLN A 37 46.84 -70.92 -46.13
C GLN A 37 47.44 -70.80 -44.72
N ARG A 38 46.82 -70.07 -43.79
CA ARG A 38 47.32 -69.90 -42.42
C ARG A 38 46.46 -70.65 -41.42
N THR A 39 47.07 -71.56 -40.67
CA THR A 39 46.47 -72.23 -39.51
C THR A 39 47.11 -71.68 -38.24
N ILE A 40 46.26 -71.20 -37.33
CA ILE A 40 46.68 -70.77 -36.00
C ILE A 40 46.18 -71.83 -35.01
N GLU A 41 47.12 -72.48 -34.34
CA GLU A 41 46.86 -73.47 -33.30
C GLU A 41 46.91 -72.78 -31.93
N LEU A 42 45.79 -72.77 -31.21
CA LEU A 42 45.68 -72.20 -29.87
C LEU A 42 45.15 -73.25 -28.90
N THR A 43 45.52 -73.13 -27.64
CA THR A 43 44.81 -73.88 -26.58
C THR A 43 43.46 -73.20 -26.32
N VAL A 44 42.47 -73.98 -25.87
CA VAL A 44 41.16 -73.44 -25.44
C VAL A 44 41.34 -72.34 -24.38
N VAL A 45 42.35 -72.47 -23.54
CA VAL A 45 42.73 -71.48 -22.51
C VAL A 45 43.19 -70.17 -23.14
N ALA A 46 44.10 -70.25 -24.12
CA ALA A 46 44.61 -69.07 -24.81
C ALA A 46 43.47 -68.33 -25.53
N LEU A 47 42.55 -69.05 -26.16
CA LEU A 47 41.36 -68.47 -26.76
C LEU A 47 40.48 -67.76 -25.71
N GLY A 48 40.26 -68.40 -24.56
CA GLY A 48 39.48 -67.83 -23.46
C GLY A 48 40.08 -66.52 -22.92
N VAL A 49 41.40 -66.47 -22.74
CA VAL A 49 42.11 -65.24 -22.33
C VAL A 49 41.99 -64.14 -23.37
N ILE A 50 42.12 -64.48 -24.67
CA ILE A 50 42.00 -63.51 -25.76
C ILE A 50 40.58 -62.92 -25.81
N ILE A 51 39.54 -63.76 -25.75
CA ILE A 51 38.14 -63.30 -25.74
C ILE A 51 37.88 -62.40 -24.53
N PHE A 52 38.36 -62.79 -23.34
CA PHE A 52 38.19 -61.98 -22.13
C PHE A 52 38.90 -60.62 -22.24
N GLY A 53 40.13 -60.61 -22.78
CA GLY A 53 40.86 -59.37 -23.06
C GLY A 53 40.10 -58.46 -24.02
N LEU A 54 39.55 -59.02 -25.10
CA LEU A 54 38.74 -58.26 -26.07
C LEU A 54 37.48 -57.66 -25.44
N VAL A 55 36.80 -58.38 -24.53
CA VAL A 55 35.63 -57.87 -23.81
C VAL A 55 36.00 -56.70 -22.91
N ILE A 56 37.11 -56.79 -22.15
CA ILE A 56 37.58 -55.69 -21.30
C ILE A 56 37.92 -54.46 -22.13
N ILE A 57 38.67 -54.65 -23.22
CA ILE A 57 39.05 -53.58 -24.14
C ILE A 57 37.79 -52.93 -24.75
N GLY A 58 36.80 -53.73 -25.15
CA GLY A 58 35.51 -53.25 -25.65
C GLY A 58 34.75 -52.41 -24.62
N ILE A 59 34.69 -52.84 -23.36
CA ILE A 59 34.05 -52.07 -22.28
C ILE A 59 34.78 -50.73 -22.04
N ILE A 60 36.11 -50.73 -22.04
CA ILE A 60 36.91 -49.51 -21.87
C ILE A 60 36.68 -48.56 -23.06
N ALA A 61 36.69 -49.07 -24.28
CA ALA A 61 36.45 -48.29 -25.50
C ALA A 61 35.04 -47.66 -25.50
N LEU A 62 34.00 -48.43 -25.18
CA LEU A 62 32.62 -47.92 -25.07
C LEU A 62 32.50 -46.83 -24.00
N LYS A 63 33.21 -46.98 -22.88
CA LYS A 63 33.22 -45.98 -21.82
C LYS A 63 33.94 -44.70 -22.23
N LEU A 64 35.09 -44.80 -22.91
CA LEU A 64 35.80 -43.66 -23.49
C LEU A 64 34.95 -42.92 -24.52
N ILE A 65 34.26 -43.66 -25.40
CA ILE A 65 33.31 -43.09 -26.36
C ILE A 65 32.16 -42.39 -25.65
N SER A 66 31.61 -42.97 -24.56
CA SER A 66 30.55 -42.33 -23.77
C SER A 66 31.01 -41.04 -23.09
N ILE A 67 32.28 -40.96 -22.66
CA ILE A 67 32.86 -39.76 -22.03
C ILE A 67 33.09 -38.67 -23.09
N LEU A 68 33.55 -39.04 -24.29
CA LEU A 68 33.71 -38.12 -25.40
C LEU A 68 32.36 -37.59 -25.92
N LEU A 69 31.35 -38.45 -26.02
CA LEU A 69 29.99 -38.06 -26.41
C LEU A 69 29.24 -37.29 -25.31
N SER A 70 29.51 -37.57 -24.03
CA SER A 70 28.94 -36.80 -22.91
C SER A 70 29.63 -35.44 -22.74
N ALA A 71 30.92 -35.32 -23.06
CA ALA A 71 31.62 -34.03 -23.12
C ALA A 71 31.06 -33.11 -24.21
N SER A 72 30.56 -33.69 -25.32
CA SER A 72 29.86 -32.97 -26.40
C SER A 72 28.41 -32.59 -26.06
N ARG A 73 27.74 -33.31 -25.15
CA ARG A 73 26.35 -33.03 -24.73
C ARG A 73 26.20 -32.36 -23.36
N THR A 74 27.30 -32.07 -22.67
CA THR A 74 27.32 -31.45 -21.33
C THR A 74 27.99 -30.06 -21.36
N THR A 75 27.54 -29.20 -22.27
CA THR A 75 28.04 -27.80 -22.39
C THR A 75 26.97 -26.76 -22.09
N SER A 76 25.85 -27.11 -21.43
CA SER A 76 24.79 -26.14 -21.08
C SER A 76 24.46 -26.05 -19.59
N ARG A 77 25.05 -26.87 -18.70
CA ARG A 77 24.71 -26.87 -17.26
C ARG A 77 25.81 -26.44 -16.29
N TRP A 78 27.08 -26.39 -16.71
CA TRP A 78 28.18 -25.94 -15.82
C TRP A 78 28.51 -24.45 -15.98
N PHE A 79 28.22 -23.85 -17.15
CA PHE A 79 28.36 -22.41 -17.38
C PHE A 79 27.19 -21.56 -16.87
N THR A 80 26.08 -22.17 -16.42
CA THR A 80 24.89 -21.45 -15.97
C THR A 80 24.86 -21.15 -14.46
N SER A 81 25.57 -21.92 -13.63
CA SER A 81 25.56 -21.73 -12.17
C SER A 81 26.39 -20.51 -11.70
N GLY A 82 27.52 -20.22 -12.35
CA GLY A 82 28.35 -19.05 -12.02
C GLY A 82 27.69 -17.71 -12.38
N GLY A 83 26.83 -17.69 -13.41
CA GLY A 83 26.06 -16.52 -13.79
C GLY A 83 24.95 -16.19 -12.79
N ALA A 84 24.25 -17.19 -12.26
CA ALA A 84 23.19 -16.99 -11.27
C ALA A 84 23.73 -16.37 -9.97
N ILE A 85 24.85 -16.88 -9.46
CA ILE A 85 25.49 -16.36 -8.24
C ILE A 85 25.93 -14.90 -8.43
N LYS A 86 26.52 -14.56 -9.59
CA LYS A 86 26.92 -13.17 -9.87
C LYS A 86 25.73 -12.22 -10.00
N ARG A 87 24.59 -12.68 -10.51
CA ARG A 87 23.37 -11.87 -10.65
C ARG A 87 22.68 -11.62 -9.32
N GLU A 88 22.65 -12.63 -8.45
CA GLU A 88 22.20 -12.47 -7.07
C GLU A 88 23.10 -11.49 -6.30
N GLN A 89 24.42 -11.59 -6.49
CA GLN A 89 25.36 -10.59 -5.95
C GLN A 89 25.08 -9.18 -6.48
N SER A 90 24.83 -9.01 -7.78
CA SER A 90 24.45 -7.70 -8.34
C SER A 90 23.16 -7.17 -7.72
N PHE A 91 22.16 -8.01 -7.51
CA PHE A 91 20.92 -7.61 -6.85
C PHE A 91 21.16 -7.09 -5.42
N TYR A 92 21.89 -7.83 -4.59
CA TYR A 92 22.23 -7.38 -3.23
C TYR A 92 23.12 -6.15 -3.23
N ASN A 93 24.11 -6.06 -4.15
CA ASN A 93 24.93 -4.87 -4.31
C ASN A 93 24.09 -3.65 -4.67
N GLY A 94 23.04 -3.83 -5.48
CA GLY A 94 22.06 -2.80 -5.79
C GLY A 94 21.29 -2.34 -4.55
N LEU A 95 20.80 -3.28 -3.73
CA LEU A 95 20.11 -2.97 -2.48
C LEU A 95 21.02 -2.24 -1.49
N PHE A 96 22.26 -2.69 -1.30
CA PHE A 96 23.23 -2.01 -0.43
C PHE A 96 23.56 -0.61 -0.96
N ALA A 97 23.80 -0.45 -2.26
CA ALA A 97 24.07 0.85 -2.85
C ALA A 97 22.88 1.81 -2.64
N LEU A 98 21.64 1.32 -2.78
CA LEU A 98 20.44 2.10 -2.51
C LEU A 98 20.34 2.49 -1.03
N ALA A 99 20.64 1.56 -0.10
CA ALA A 99 20.67 1.84 1.33
C ALA A 99 21.74 2.88 1.72
N TYR A 100 22.89 2.89 1.02
CA TYR A 100 23.92 3.92 1.17
C TYR A 100 23.62 5.23 0.41
N GLY A 101 22.47 5.34 -0.25
CA GLY A 101 22.07 6.52 -1.03
C GLY A 101 22.81 6.70 -2.37
N ASN A 102 23.56 5.69 -2.82
CA ASN A 102 24.26 5.72 -4.09
C ASN A 102 23.37 5.22 -5.24
N THR A 103 22.50 6.10 -5.73
CA THR A 103 21.48 5.80 -6.74
C THR A 103 22.09 5.36 -8.08
N GLU A 104 23.22 5.93 -8.50
CA GLU A 104 23.90 5.58 -9.75
C GLU A 104 24.47 4.15 -9.70
N LYS A 105 25.17 3.77 -8.62
CA LYS A 105 25.66 2.39 -8.45
C LYS A 105 24.51 1.40 -8.32
N ALA A 106 23.46 1.77 -7.60
CA ALA A 106 22.27 0.92 -7.45
C ALA A 106 21.61 0.65 -8.80
N LYS A 107 21.42 1.71 -9.61
CA LYS A 107 20.85 1.60 -10.95
C LYS A 107 21.68 0.66 -11.84
N ALA A 108 22.99 0.88 -11.92
CA ALA A 108 23.87 0.02 -12.72
C ALA A 108 23.83 -1.45 -12.25
N ALA A 109 23.73 -1.69 -10.95
CA ALA A 109 23.61 -3.03 -10.41
C ALA A 109 22.27 -3.70 -10.77
N PHE A 110 21.15 -2.97 -10.68
CA PHE A 110 19.81 -3.49 -11.02
C PHE A 110 19.58 -3.67 -12.52
N GLU A 111 20.18 -2.84 -13.38
CA GLU A 111 20.10 -3.03 -14.85
C GLU A 111 20.81 -4.31 -15.34
N ASN A 112 21.76 -4.83 -14.56
CA ASN A 112 22.47 -6.07 -14.84
C ASN A 112 21.75 -7.33 -14.32
N VAL A 113 20.58 -7.18 -13.69
CA VAL A 113 19.75 -8.30 -13.21
C VAL A 113 18.91 -8.84 -14.38
N ASN A 114 18.82 -10.17 -14.53
CA ASN A 114 17.98 -10.78 -15.57
C ASN A 114 16.49 -10.64 -15.24
N LYS A 115 15.65 -10.43 -16.26
CA LYS A 115 14.23 -10.05 -16.12
C LYS A 115 13.39 -11.07 -15.34
N ASP A 116 13.75 -12.35 -15.38
CA ASP A 116 12.90 -13.45 -14.91
C ASP A 116 13.26 -13.99 -13.51
N GLU A 117 14.39 -13.58 -12.91
CA GLU A 117 15.01 -14.29 -11.77
C GLU A 117 14.63 -13.74 -10.38
N PHE A 118 14.05 -12.53 -10.30
CA PHE A 118 13.73 -11.84 -9.03
C PHE A 118 12.32 -11.25 -8.98
N HIS A 119 11.35 -11.96 -9.55
CA HIS A 119 9.93 -11.57 -9.49
C HIS A 119 9.68 -10.12 -9.98
N GLY A 120 10.53 -9.60 -10.87
CA GLY A 120 10.43 -8.23 -11.36
C GLY A 120 10.84 -7.11 -10.38
N PHE A 121 11.30 -7.41 -9.16
CA PHE A 121 11.60 -6.39 -8.14
C PHE A 121 12.61 -5.32 -8.60
N HIS A 122 13.60 -5.71 -9.42
CA HIS A 122 14.57 -4.76 -9.99
C HIS A 122 13.88 -3.62 -10.77
N HIS A 123 12.76 -3.87 -11.45
CA HIS A 123 11.98 -2.82 -12.11
C HIS A 123 11.38 -1.83 -11.09
N LEU A 124 10.86 -2.31 -9.95
CA LEU A 124 10.37 -1.44 -8.87
C LEU A 124 11.50 -0.55 -8.32
N ALA A 125 12.66 -1.15 -8.05
CA ALA A 125 13.83 -0.43 -7.54
C ALA A 125 14.34 0.63 -8.54
N LEU A 126 14.40 0.30 -9.83
CA LEU A 126 14.77 1.23 -10.89
C LEU A 126 13.75 2.38 -11.02
N GLY A 127 12.46 2.09 -10.87
CA GLY A 127 11.41 3.10 -10.80
C GLY A 127 11.60 4.05 -9.61
N GLN A 128 11.85 3.51 -8.43
CA GLN A 128 12.10 4.32 -7.22
C GLN A 128 13.33 5.20 -7.35
N ILE A 129 14.43 4.67 -7.89
CA ILE A 129 15.65 5.44 -8.16
C ILE A 129 15.35 6.59 -9.15
N ALA A 130 14.57 6.32 -10.20
CA ALA A 130 14.18 7.35 -11.15
C ALA A 130 13.34 8.46 -10.49
N LEU A 131 12.42 8.12 -9.58
CA LEU A 131 11.67 9.11 -8.79
C LEU A 131 12.58 9.96 -7.90
N GLN A 132 13.51 9.33 -7.17
CA GLN A 132 14.48 10.04 -6.33
C GLN A 132 15.35 11.03 -7.13
N ASN A 133 15.62 10.71 -8.39
CA ASN A 133 16.37 11.55 -9.32
C ASN A 133 15.48 12.57 -10.08
N GLY A 134 14.20 12.70 -9.73
CA GLY A 134 13.25 13.63 -10.37
C GLY A 134 12.85 13.25 -11.80
N LYS A 135 13.05 11.99 -12.22
CA LYS A 135 12.77 11.49 -13.57
C LYS A 135 11.46 10.68 -13.60
N SER A 136 10.32 11.35 -13.40
CA SER A 136 9.01 10.69 -13.29
C SER A 136 8.58 9.88 -14.52
N ASP A 137 8.94 10.32 -15.73
CA ASP A 137 8.62 9.58 -16.97
C ASP A 137 9.39 8.26 -17.04
N VAL A 138 10.67 8.28 -16.64
CA VAL A 138 11.50 7.08 -16.58
C VAL A 138 11.00 6.14 -15.49
N ALA A 139 10.55 6.68 -14.35
CA ALA A 139 9.94 5.87 -13.30
C ALA A 139 8.67 5.17 -13.79
N THR A 140 7.81 5.88 -14.50
CA THR A 140 6.58 5.33 -15.09
C THR A 140 6.89 4.17 -16.03
N MET A 141 7.86 4.32 -16.93
CA MET A 141 8.31 3.23 -17.81
C MET A 141 8.74 1.99 -17.01
N TRP A 142 9.46 2.16 -15.90
CA TRP A 142 9.89 1.05 -15.06
C TRP A 142 8.73 0.40 -14.30
N PHE A 143 7.78 1.19 -13.78
CA PHE A 143 6.58 0.65 -13.15
C PHE A 143 5.70 -0.10 -14.15
N ASP A 144 5.58 0.34 -15.40
CA ASP A 144 4.82 -0.39 -16.43
C ASP A 144 5.44 -1.75 -16.75
N LYS A 145 6.78 -1.86 -16.75
CA LYS A 145 7.45 -3.16 -16.84
C LYS A 145 7.17 -4.05 -15.63
N ALA A 146 7.11 -3.46 -14.43
CA ALA A 146 6.83 -4.18 -13.19
C ALA A 146 5.36 -4.66 -13.11
N LYS A 147 4.39 -3.87 -13.59
CA LYS A 147 2.96 -4.27 -13.67
C LYS A 147 2.72 -5.46 -14.59
N ASN A 148 3.49 -5.55 -15.67
CA ASN A 148 3.40 -6.67 -16.63
C ASN A 148 4.15 -7.93 -16.15
N ASN A 149 4.65 -7.95 -14.91
CA ASN A 149 5.31 -9.13 -14.35
C ASN A 149 4.29 -10.23 -14.03
N THR A 150 4.74 -11.50 -14.09
CA THR A 150 3.91 -12.66 -13.70
C THR A 150 3.67 -12.73 -12.20
N ASP A 151 4.53 -12.13 -11.38
CA ASP A 151 4.34 -12.04 -9.94
C ASP A 151 3.33 -10.94 -9.58
N LYS A 152 2.19 -11.36 -9.02
CA LYS A 152 1.11 -10.48 -8.58
C LYS A 152 1.59 -9.44 -7.55
N ASN A 153 2.44 -9.81 -6.61
CA ASN A 153 2.91 -8.88 -5.57
C ASN A 153 3.78 -7.77 -6.16
N CYS A 154 4.60 -8.10 -7.16
CA CYS A 154 5.38 -7.09 -7.89
C CYS A 154 4.47 -6.16 -8.68
N ALA A 155 3.48 -6.72 -9.38
CA ALA A 155 2.53 -5.93 -10.15
C ALA A 155 1.72 -4.98 -9.24
N ASP A 156 1.16 -5.48 -8.14
CA ASP A 156 0.39 -4.69 -7.17
C ASP A 156 1.25 -3.59 -6.53
N ALA A 157 2.51 -3.89 -6.18
CA ALA A 157 3.45 -2.88 -5.68
C ALA A 157 3.74 -1.79 -6.71
N ALA A 158 3.86 -2.14 -7.99
CA ALA A 158 4.08 -1.17 -9.06
C ALA A 158 2.87 -0.23 -9.24
N PHE A 159 1.65 -0.77 -9.21
CA PHE A 159 0.42 0.03 -9.22
C PHE A 159 0.35 0.98 -8.03
N LEU A 160 0.70 0.50 -6.84
CA LEU A 160 0.71 1.31 -5.62
C LEU A 160 1.73 2.46 -5.69
N MET A 161 2.97 2.16 -6.08
CA MET A 161 4.04 3.16 -6.18
C MET A 161 3.73 4.22 -7.23
N GLN A 162 3.19 3.83 -8.39
CA GLN A 162 2.76 4.79 -9.40
C GLN A 162 1.59 5.65 -8.90
N ALA A 163 0.63 5.06 -8.20
CA ALA A 163 -0.50 5.82 -7.65
C ALA A 163 -0.03 6.85 -6.62
N GLN A 164 0.90 6.49 -5.73
CA GLN A 164 1.52 7.43 -4.79
C GLN A 164 2.18 8.59 -5.53
N GLN A 165 2.99 8.29 -6.56
CA GLN A 165 3.62 9.32 -7.38
C GLN A 165 2.58 10.23 -8.04
N CYS A 166 1.54 9.66 -8.64
CA CYS A 166 0.47 10.44 -9.28
C CYS A 166 -0.24 11.35 -8.28
N LEU A 167 -0.47 10.90 -7.03
CA LEU A 167 -1.03 11.75 -5.98
C LEU A 167 -0.09 12.90 -5.60
N THR A 168 1.21 12.63 -5.47
CA THR A 168 2.23 13.66 -5.21
C THR A 168 2.29 14.69 -6.34
N ASP A 169 2.16 14.25 -7.59
CA ASP A 169 2.13 15.10 -8.77
C ASP A 169 0.79 15.82 -8.98
N GLY A 170 -0.22 15.61 -8.11
CA GLY A 170 -1.56 16.17 -8.27
C GLY A 170 -2.39 15.52 -9.38
N LYS A 171 -1.90 14.45 -10.01
CA LYS A 171 -2.57 13.68 -11.07
C LYS A 171 -3.54 12.65 -10.49
N ILE A 172 -4.58 13.15 -9.80
CA ILE A 172 -5.49 12.34 -8.99
C ILE A 172 -6.20 11.24 -9.82
N LYS A 173 -6.70 11.56 -11.01
CA LYS A 173 -7.37 10.59 -11.89
C LYS A 173 -6.48 9.40 -12.25
N LEU A 174 -5.24 9.67 -12.63
CA LEU A 174 -4.25 8.64 -12.96
C LEU A 174 -3.90 7.77 -11.74
N ALA A 175 -3.94 8.35 -10.53
CA ALA A 175 -3.73 7.58 -9.31
C ALA A 175 -4.84 6.55 -9.08
N VAL A 176 -6.10 6.95 -9.28
CA VAL A 176 -7.26 6.04 -9.20
C VAL A 176 -7.14 4.95 -10.26
N GLU A 177 -6.91 5.32 -11.52
CA GLU A 177 -6.75 4.36 -12.63
C GLU A 177 -5.64 3.33 -12.37
N SER A 178 -4.51 3.77 -11.79
CA SER A 178 -3.43 2.87 -11.39
C SER A 178 -3.89 1.91 -10.29
N LEU A 179 -4.61 2.40 -9.28
CA LEU A 179 -5.10 1.58 -8.18
C LEU A 179 -6.18 0.58 -8.58
N ASP A 180 -6.97 0.88 -9.62
CA ASP A 180 -7.95 -0.05 -10.20
C ASP A 180 -7.30 -1.27 -10.85
N GLY A 181 -6.00 -1.19 -11.19
CA GLY A 181 -5.19 -2.33 -11.60
C GLY A 181 -5.10 -3.42 -10.51
N ILE A 182 -5.27 -3.06 -9.24
CA ILE A 182 -5.20 -3.98 -8.09
C ILE A 182 -6.60 -4.56 -7.83
N LYS A 183 -6.86 -5.79 -8.31
CA LYS A 183 -8.21 -6.40 -8.27
C LYS A 183 -8.63 -6.92 -6.89
N ASP A 184 -7.71 -7.44 -6.08
CA ASP A 184 -7.99 -8.02 -4.75
C ASP A 184 -7.16 -7.33 -3.66
N ALA A 185 -7.42 -6.05 -3.44
CA ALA A 185 -6.71 -5.28 -2.40
C ALA A 185 -7.16 -5.76 -1.01
N GLU A 186 -6.34 -6.57 -0.34
CA GLU A 186 -6.57 -6.96 1.07
C GLU A 186 -5.71 -6.15 2.05
N GLN A 187 -4.56 -5.69 1.58
CA GLN A 187 -3.59 -4.94 2.38
C GLN A 187 -4.17 -3.60 2.82
N ALA A 188 -4.00 -3.27 4.10
CA ALA A 188 -4.56 -2.06 4.67
C ALA A 188 -4.07 -0.79 3.99
N ASP A 189 -2.77 -0.73 3.66
CA ASP A 189 -2.17 0.44 3.01
C ASP A 189 -2.72 0.68 1.60
N VAL A 190 -2.98 -0.40 0.84
CA VAL A 190 -3.60 -0.31 -0.49
C VAL A 190 -5.03 0.23 -0.37
N ILE A 191 -5.82 -0.31 0.56
CA ILE A 191 -7.20 0.15 0.79
C ILE A 191 -7.25 1.60 1.26
N ARG A 192 -6.36 2.00 2.17
CA ARG A 192 -6.24 3.39 2.62
C ARG A 192 -5.91 4.32 1.46
N LEU A 193 -4.97 3.93 0.60
CA LEU A 193 -4.63 4.74 -0.57
C LEU A 193 -5.78 4.80 -1.60
N LYS A 194 -6.51 3.70 -1.80
CA LYS A 194 -7.73 3.67 -2.63
C LYS A 194 -8.80 4.63 -2.10
N ALA A 195 -9.12 4.55 -0.81
CA ALA A 195 -10.11 5.44 -0.19
C ALA A 195 -9.69 6.90 -0.33
N LYS A 196 -8.42 7.22 -0.07
CA LYS A 196 -7.86 8.57 -0.24
C LYS A 196 -7.95 9.05 -1.70
N ALA A 197 -7.53 8.24 -2.66
CA ALA A 197 -7.55 8.61 -4.07
C ALA A 197 -8.99 8.83 -4.58
N MET A 198 -9.93 7.95 -4.20
CA MET A 198 -11.36 8.09 -4.53
C MET A 198 -11.96 9.36 -3.95
N ALA A 199 -11.69 9.67 -2.67
CA ALA A 199 -12.15 10.89 -2.02
C ALA A 199 -11.59 12.14 -2.74
N MET A 200 -10.28 12.17 -3.02
CA MET A 200 -9.66 13.27 -3.77
C MET A 200 -10.21 13.41 -5.20
N ASN A 201 -10.64 12.31 -5.82
CA ASN A 201 -11.23 12.30 -7.16
C ASN A 201 -12.75 12.57 -7.17
N ASN A 202 -13.35 12.88 -6.01
CA ASN A 202 -14.80 13.04 -5.82
C ASN A 202 -15.65 11.81 -6.19
N GLN A 203 -15.09 10.60 -6.13
CA GLN A 203 -15.82 9.35 -6.36
C GLN A 203 -16.59 8.89 -5.12
N TRP A 204 -17.42 9.79 -4.58
CA TRP A 204 -18.11 9.60 -3.30
C TRP A 204 -19.08 8.42 -3.32
N SER A 205 -19.80 8.20 -4.42
CA SER A 205 -20.74 7.08 -4.59
C SER A 205 -20.04 5.72 -4.59
N GLU A 206 -18.93 5.61 -5.32
CA GLU A 206 -18.10 4.39 -5.34
C GLU A 206 -17.48 4.13 -3.97
N LEU A 207 -16.96 5.18 -3.33
CA LEU A 207 -16.40 5.09 -1.99
C LEU A 207 -17.45 4.65 -0.96
N GLU A 208 -18.66 5.21 -0.99
CA GLU A 208 -19.80 4.81 -0.13
C GLU A 208 -20.12 3.32 -0.28
N SER A 209 -20.11 2.81 -1.52
CA SER A 209 -20.38 1.39 -1.79
C SER A 209 -19.28 0.44 -1.29
N ALA A 210 -18.02 0.90 -1.32
CA ALA A 210 -16.86 0.11 -0.93
C ALA A 210 -16.61 0.12 0.59
N LEU A 211 -16.95 1.24 1.26
CA LEU A 211 -16.62 1.50 2.65
C LEU A 211 -16.99 0.36 3.62
N PRO A 212 -18.20 -0.25 3.56
CA PRO A 212 -18.57 -1.32 4.50
C PRO A 212 -17.61 -2.51 4.50
N LYS A 213 -16.97 -2.81 3.36
CA LYS A 213 -16.01 -3.91 3.20
C LYS A 213 -14.62 -3.54 3.73
N TRP A 214 -14.31 -2.26 3.85
CA TRP A 214 -12.99 -1.73 4.22
C TRP A 214 -12.87 -1.33 5.68
N ARG A 215 -13.90 -1.59 6.50
CA ARG A 215 -13.96 -1.19 7.92
C ARG A 215 -12.75 -1.63 8.73
N LYS A 216 -12.28 -2.87 8.54
CA LYS A 216 -11.14 -3.42 9.30
C LYS A 216 -9.82 -2.72 8.91
N GLN A 217 -9.62 -2.46 7.62
CA GLN A 217 -8.39 -1.89 7.07
C GLN A 217 -8.26 -0.39 7.32
N LEU A 218 -9.37 0.32 7.25
CA LEU A 218 -9.42 1.76 7.53
C LEU A 218 -9.30 2.06 9.03
N GLY A 219 -9.83 1.19 9.90
CA GLY A 219 -9.68 1.37 11.35
C GLY A 219 -10.24 2.71 11.80
N SER A 220 -9.38 3.59 12.33
CA SER A 220 -9.72 4.96 12.77
C SER A 220 -10.23 5.85 11.64
N ASP A 221 -9.77 5.64 10.41
CA ASP A 221 -10.04 6.54 9.29
C ASP A 221 -11.46 6.32 8.72
N TYR A 222 -12.09 5.18 9.06
CA TYR A 222 -13.41 4.80 8.57
C TYR A 222 -14.49 5.85 8.90
N SER A 223 -14.48 6.38 10.12
CA SER A 223 -15.46 7.38 10.54
C SER A 223 -15.28 8.69 9.79
N GLY A 224 -14.02 9.10 9.56
CA GLY A 224 -13.71 10.30 8.78
C GLY A 224 -14.25 10.22 7.35
N TYR A 225 -14.04 9.09 6.67
CA TYR A 225 -14.62 8.91 5.33
C TYR A 225 -16.15 8.86 5.34
N THR A 226 -16.77 8.26 6.38
CA THR A 226 -18.24 8.26 6.50
C THR A 226 -18.78 9.69 6.63
N GLU A 227 -18.08 10.53 7.39
CA GLU A 227 -18.39 11.95 7.57
C GLU A 227 -18.22 12.76 6.30
N GLU A 228 -17.11 12.59 5.59
CA GLU A 228 -16.88 13.26 4.31
C GLU A 228 -17.95 12.88 3.29
N ILE A 229 -18.28 11.59 3.15
CA ILE A 229 -19.32 11.12 2.22
C ILE A 229 -20.67 11.74 2.57
N ALA A 230 -21.06 11.73 3.84
CA ALA A 230 -22.33 12.33 4.27
C ALA A 230 -22.36 13.83 3.92
N THR A 231 -21.31 14.56 4.27
CA THR A 231 -21.15 15.99 3.96
C THR A 231 -21.28 16.26 2.47
N GLN A 232 -20.57 15.51 1.64
CA GLN A 232 -20.56 15.70 0.18
C GLN A 232 -21.90 15.38 -0.44
N LYS A 233 -22.59 14.34 0.03
CA LYS A 233 -23.92 13.96 -0.44
C LYS A 233 -24.98 15.01 -0.10
N PHE A 234 -24.96 15.55 1.12
CA PHE A 234 -25.82 16.68 1.48
C PHE A 234 -25.50 17.92 0.63
N ALA A 235 -24.22 18.24 0.44
CA ALA A 235 -23.79 19.36 -0.38
C ALA A 235 -24.25 19.22 -1.84
N GLU A 236 -24.11 18.03 -2.43
CA GLU A 236 -24.54 17.72 -3.80
C GLU A 236 -26.05 17.91 -3.97
N ILE A 237 -26.86 17.32 -3.08
CA ILE A 237 -28.33 17.42 -3.14
C ILE A 237 -28.76 18.88 -3.03
N ALA A 238 -28.23 19.59 -2.04
CA ALA A 238 -28.61 20.98 -1.84
C ALA A 238 -28.11 21.91 -2.97
N SER A 239 -26.98 21.60 -3.60
CA SER A 239 -26.49 22.36 -4.75
C SER A 239 -27.28 22.09 -6.04
N LYS A 240 -27.74 20.85 -6.28
CA LYS A 240 -28.39 20.45 -7.53
C LYS A 240 -29.91 20.55 -7.48
N GLU A 241 -30.50 20.20 -6.34
CA GLU A 241 -31.94 20.02 -6.18
C GLU A 241 -32.54 21.06 -5.24
N GLY A 242 -31.72 21.60 -4.32
CA GLY A 242 -32.11 22.67 -3.41
C GLY A 242 -32.59 22.18 -2.05
N ALA A 243 -33.12 23.13 -1.28
CA ALA A 243 -33.44 22.94 0.14
C ALA A 243 -34.56 21.93 0.43
N LEU A 244 -35.54 21.80 -0.45
CA LEU A 244 -36.68 20.92 -0.24
C LEU A 244 -36.21 19.45 -0.30
N GLN A 245 -35.46 19.11 -1.34
CA GLN A 245 -34.89 17.80 -1.54
C GLN A 245 -33.84 17.45 -0.48
N LEU A 246 -33.09 18.45 0.01
CA LEU A 246 -32.20 18.28 1.15
C LEU A 246 -32.96 17.76 2.39
N LYS A 247 -34.12 18.37 2.70
CA LYS A 247 -34.97 17.96 3.83
C LYS A 247 -35.62 16.60 3.58
N ASP A 248 -36.05 16.32 2.35
CA ASP A 248 -36.63 15.02 1.99
C ASP A 248 -35.61 13.89 2.12
N TYR A 249 -34.37 14.11 1.64
CA TYR A 249 -33.28 13.17 1.82
C TYR A 249 -33.01 12.90 3.30
N TRP A 250 -32.91 13.95 4.12
CA TRP A 250 -32.79 13.81 5.57
C TRP A 250 -33.91 12.96 6.18
N ASN A 251 -35.17 13.21 5.78
CA ASN A 251 -36.32 12.47 6.29
C ASN A 251 -36.33 11.00 5.86
N GLY A 252 -35.76 10.69 4.69
CA GLY A 252 -35.58 9.32 4.18
C GLY A 252 -34.48 8.52 4.88
N LEU A 253 -33.58 9.17 5.64
CA LEU A 253 -32.52 8.47 6.36
C LEU A 253 -33.08 7.55 7.46
N SER A 254 -32.36 6.43 7.67
CA SER A 254 -32.69 5.47 8.74
C SER A 254 -32.65 6.15 10.11
N ARG A 255 -33.34 5.56 11.10
CA ARG A 255 -33.31 6.07 12.48
C ARG A 255 -31.89 6.11 13.05
N THR A 256 -31.03 5.17 12.67
CA THR A 256 -29.62 5.13 13.10
C THR A 256 -28.87 6.35 12.56
N GLN A 257 -28.95 6.60 11.25
CA GLN A 257 -28.30 7.76 10.61
C GLN A 257 -28.81 9.09 11.15
N ARG A 258 -30.14 9.25 11.34
CA ARG A 258 -30.69 10.50 11.90
C ARG A 258 -30.31 10.77 13.37
N ASN A 259 -29.85 9.75 14.09
CA ASN A 259 -29.35 9.89 15.46
C ASN A 259 -27.83 9.95 15.54
N ASP A 260 -27.14 9.84 14.42
CA ASP A 260 -25.71 9.96 14.31
C ASP A 260 -25.33 11.45 14.23
N ASP A 261 -24.36 11.87 15.06
CA ASP A 261 -23.97 13.27 15.17
C ASP A 261 -23.34 13.80 13.88
N VAL A 262 -22.61 12.96 13.13
CA VAL A 262 -21.97 13.34 11.86
C VAL A 262 -23.03 13.74 10.83
N PHE A 263 -24.08 12.94 10.69
CA PHE A 263 -25.18 13.23 9.77
C PHE A 263 -25.91 14.52 10.18
N ARG A 264 -26.15 14.71 11.48
CA ARG A 264 -26.80 15.93 12.00
C ARG A 264 -25.97 17.18 11.73
N ILE A 265 -24.68 17.13 12.03
CA ILE A 265 -23.71 18.21 11.77
C ILE A 265 -23.72 18.56 10.29
N SER A 266 -23.54 17.56 9.42
CA SER A 266 -23.51 17.74 7.96
C SER A 266 -24.79 18.37 7.41
N PHE A 267 -25.95 17.91 7.89
CA PHE A 267 -27.25 18.44 7.47
C PHE A 267 -27.47 19.89 7.93
N ILE A 268 -27.15 20.21 9.18
CA ILE A 268 -27.28 21.58 9.72
C ILE A 268 -26.33 22.53 8.99
N GLN A 269 -25.10 22.11 8.74
CA GLN A 269 -24.12 22.87 7.96
C GLN A 269 -24.68 23.21 6.58
N GLN A 270 -25.34 22.24 5.92
CA GLN A 270 -25.92 22.49 4.61
C GLN A 270 -27.19 23.34 4.65
N LEU A 271 -28.02 23.26 5.70
CA LEU A 271 -29.11 24.23 5.87
C LEU A 271 -28.58 25.65 6.00
N ILE A 272 -27.50 25.85 6.76
CA ILE A 272 -26.86 27.15 6.96
C ILE A 272 -26.25 27.68 5.65
N SER A 273 -25.57 26.83 4.88
CA SER A 273 -24.97 27.23 3.59
C SER A 273 -26.03 27.65 2.55
N GLN A 274 -27.24 27.09 2.65
CA GLN A 274 -28.41 27.47 1.84
C GLN A 274 -29.18 28.67 2.42
N GLY A 275 -28.69 29.32 3.47
CA GLY A 275 -29.33 30.47 4.12
C GLY A 275 -30.53 30.13 5.01
N LEU A 276 -30.82 28.85 5.23
CA LEU A 276 -31.96 28.37 6.03
C LEU A 276 -31.63 28.31 7.53
N HIS A 277 -31.17 29.44 8.09
CA HIS A 277 -30.74 29.52 9.48
C HIS A 277 -31.87 29.24 10.49
N GLN A 278 -33.12 29.59 10.17
CA GLN A 278 -34.26 29.31 11.05
C GLN A 278 -34.57 27.80 11.14
N ASP A 279 -34.53 27.09 10.01
CA ASP A 279 -34.70 25.64 9.99
C ASP A 279 -33.55 24.94 10.74
N ALA A 280 -32.32 25.39 10.49
CA ALA A 280 -31.13 24.88 11.17
C ALA A 280 -31.27 25.03 12.70
N GLN A 281 -31.66 26.20 13.19
CA GLN A 281 -31.92 26.42 14.61
C GLN A 281 -33.01 25.47 15.15
N LYS A 282 -34.12 25.29 14.42
CA LYS A 282 -35.22 24.41 14.86
C LYS A 282 -34.75 22.96 15.04
N PHE A 283 -34.09 22.39 14.03
CA PHE A 283 -33.57 21.03 14.11
C PHE A 283 -32.54 20.87 15.24
N LEU A 284 -31.63 21.83 15.38
CA LEU A 284 -30.62 21.83 16.44
C LEU A 284 -31.27 21.83 17.83
N LEU A 285 -32.23 22.73 18.05
CA LEU A 285 -32.97 22.79 19.29
C LEU A 285 -33.69 21.48 19.55
N ASP A 286 -34.34 20.88 18.55
CA ASP A 286 -35.06 19.60 18.71
C ASP A 286 -34.15 18.44 19.11
N TRP A 287 -32.90 18.40 18.63
CA TRP A 287 -31.98 17.29 18.89
C TRP A 287 -31.21 17.38 20.21
N TYR A 288 -30.89 18.60 20.65
CA TYR A 288 -29.98 18.80 21.78
C TYR A 288 -30.64 19.42 23.02
N LYS A 289 -31.99 19.47 23.12
CA LYS A 289 -32.71 20.01 24.31
C LYS A 289 -32.21 19.53 25.67
N LYS A 290 -31.69 18.30 25.74
CA LYS A 290 -31.29 17.62 26.99
C LYS A 290 -29.96 16.86 26.89
N LYS A 291 -29.20 17.07 25.81
CA LYS A 291 -27.95 16.36 25.54
C LYS A 291 -26.80 17.36 25.38
N THR A 292 -25.61 16.95 25.78
CA THR A 292 -24.37 17.65 25.44
C THR A 292 -24.20 17.67 23.93
N MET A 293 -23.78 18.81 23.38
CA MET A 293 -23.55 18.96 21.94
C MET A 293 -22.13 18.48 21.60
N PRO A 294 -21.94 17.76 20.48
CA PRO A 294 -20.60 17.44 19.99
C PRO A 294 -19.90 18.73 19.55
N TYR A 295 -18.57 18.76 19.67
CA TYR A 295 -17.75 19.94 19.34
C TYR A 295 -18.03 20.48 17.92
N GLY A 296 -18.18 19.59 16.93
CA GLY A 296 -18.51 19.99 15.56
C GLY A 296 -19.85 20.74 15.45
N MET A 297 -20.85 20.38 16.25
CA MET A 297 -22.12 21.11 16.30
C MET A 297 -21.92 22.52 16.89
N ILE A 298 -21.10 22.66 17.93
CA ILE A 298 -20.79 23.95 18.55
C ILE A 298 -20.09 24.88 17.55
N SER A 299 -19.15 24.35 16.76
CA SER A 299 -18.49 25.10 15.69
C SER A 299 -19.49 25.63 14.66
N ILE A 300 -20.48 24.82 14.28
CA ILE A 300 -21.52 25.23 13.33
C ILE A 300 -22.44 26.29 13.93
N ILE A 301 -22.77 26.21 15.22
CA ILE A 301 -23.61 27.20 15.91
C ILE A 301 -23.05 28.61 15.75
N LYS A 302 -21.73 28.80 15.86
CA LYS A 302 -21.07 30.12 15.69
C LYS A 302 -21.39 30.81 14.35
N THR A 303 -21.78 30.05 13.33
CA THR A 303 -22.07 30.54 11.97
C THR A 303 -23.56 30.84 11.74
N LEU A 304 -24.45 30.50 12.67
CA LEU A 304 -25.88 30.77 12.54
C LEU A 304 -26.17 32.27 12.58
N ARG A 305 -27.00 32.72 11.63
CA ARG A 305 -27.53 34.08 11.56
C ARG A 305 -29.05 34.00 11.63
N THR A 306 -29.57 33.98 12.85
CA THR A 306 -31.02 33.86 13.11
C THR A 306 -31.55 35.16 13.71
N PRO A 307 -32.68 35.70 13.22
CA PRO A 307 -33.28 36.91 13.79
C PRO A 307 -33.93 36.65 15.17
N HIS A 308 -34.15 35.39 15.54
CA HIS A 308 -34.82 35.01 16.80
C HIS A 308 -33.97 33.99 17.59
N PRO A 309 -32.83 34.41 18.17
CA PRO A 309 -31.88 33.51 18.82
C PRO A 309 -32.29 33.08 20.24
N ALA A 310 -33.38 33.61 20.81
CA ALA A 310 -33.70 33.49 22.24
C ALA A 310 -33.67 32.03 22.75
N ASP A 311 -34.29 31.10 22.03
CA ASP A 311 -34.30 29.68 22.42
C ASP A 311 -32.90 29.04 22.34
N LEU A 312 -32.10 29.47 21.36
CA LEU A 312 -30.73 29.00 21.17
C LEU A 312 -29.79 29.55 22.25
N ILE A 313 -29.94 30.83 22.61
CA ILE A 313 -29.26 31.43 23.76
C ILE A 313 -29.64 30.68 25.03
N GLY A 314 -30.94 30.44 25.27
CA GLY A 314 -31.39 29.68 26.44
C GLY A 314 -30.91 28.23 26.45
N LEU A 315 -30.68 27.60 25.30
CA LEU A 315 -30.00 26.30 25.20
C LEU A 315 -28.53 26.42 25.65
N LEU A 316 -27.77 27.37 25.09
CA LEU A 316 -26.36 27.59 25.40
C LEU A 316 -26.13 27.96 26.87
N GLU A 317 -26.96 28.84 27.44
CA GLU A 317 -26.89 29.20 28.87
C GLU A 317 -27.13 27.99 29.78
N ARG A 318 -28.05 27.09 29.40
CA ARG A 318 -28.25 25.84 30.13
C ARG A 318 -27.04 24.92 30.01
N SER A 319 -26.45 24.80 28.82
CA SER A 319 -25.20 24.05 28.62
C SER A 319 -24.06 24.61 29.46
N ILE A 320 -23.90 25.94 29.49
CA ILE A 320 -22.93 26.63 30.36
C ILE A 320 -23.15 26.30 31.84
N LYS A 321 -24.40 26.33 32.31
CA LYS A 321 -24.71 25.96 33.71
C LYS A 321 -24.34 24.52 34.06
N LEU A 322 -24.43 23.61 33.09
CA LEU A 322 -24.06 22.21 33.27
C LEU A 322 -22.55 21.99 33.21
N THR A 323 -21.83 22.76 32.38
CA THR A 323 -20.38 22.68 32.20
C THR A 323 -19.75 24.07 32.19
N PRO A 324 -19.58 24.73 33.35
CA PRO A 324 -19.12 26.13 33.44
C PRO A 324 -17.67 26.35 33.01
N GLU A 325 -16.87 25.29 32.99
CA GLU A 325 -15.45 25.34 32.60
C GLU A 325 -15.26 25.09 31.09
N GLU A 326 -16.33 24.78 30.34
CA GLU A 326 -16.23 24.48 28.91
C GLU A 326 -16.29 25.78 28.07
N PRO A 327 -15.16 26.25 27.49
CA PRO A 327 -15.09 27.55 26.82
C PRO A 327 -15.96 27.60 25.56
N SER A 328 -16.17 26.47 24.90
CA SER A 328 -16.81 26.43 23.58
C SER A 328 -18.26 26.91 23.60
N TYR A 329 -18.98 26.71 24.72
CA TYR A 329 -20.35 27.20 24.85
C TYR A 329 -20.42 28.72 25.02
N TYR A 330 -19.46 29.32 25.73
CA TYR A 330 -19.33 30.77 25.84
C TYR A 330 -18.98 31.40 24.50
N ALA A 331 -18.05 30.79 23.75
CA ALA A 331 -17.74 31.23 22.41
C ALA A 331 -18.96 31.18 21.48
N ALA A 332 -19.69 30.05 21.46
CA ALA A 332 -20.92 29.93 20.67
C ALA A 332 -21.97 30.98 21.07
N LEU A 333 -22.14 31.25 22.37
CA LEU A 333 -23.04 32.29 22.87
C LEU A 333 -22.61 33.67 22.38
N GLY A 334 -21.31 33.97 22.46
CA GLY A 334 -20.73 35.22 21.98
C GLY A 334 -21.00 35.48 20.50
N HIS A 335 -20.75 34.48 19.65
CA HIS A 335 -20.99 34.58 18.21
C HIS A 335 -22.47 34.72 17.86
N ILE A 336 -23.36 33.95 18.52
CA ILE A 336 -24.81 34.06 18.29
C ILE A 336 -25.32 35.45 18.71
N ALA A 337 -24.91 35.93 19.88
CA ALA A 337 -25.29 37.24 20.39
C ALA A 337 -24.85 38.35 19.42
N TYR A 338 -23.60 38.30 18.95
CA TYR A 338 -23.07 39.23 17.96
C TYR A 338 -23.89 39.20 16.65
N ASN A 339 -24.13 38.02 16.09
CA ASN A 339 -24.89 37.86 14.84
C ASN A 339 -26.36 38.33 14.96
N SER A 340 -26.91 38.34 16.17
CA SER A 340 -28.25 38.85 16.47
C SER A 340 -28.30 40.33 16.88
N GLY A 341 -27.15 40.99 17.03
CA GLY A 341 -27.04 42.39 17.42
C GLY A 341 -27.01 42.67 18.93
N ASP A 342 -26.96 41.64 19.79
CA ASP A 342 -26.75 41.81 21.23
C ASP A 342 -25.26 41.88 21.56
N ILE A 343 -24.68 43.07 21.31
CA ILE A 343 -23.25 43.32 21.47
C ILE A 343 -22.81 43.16 22.93
N ALA A 344 -23.63 43.60 23.89
CA ALA A 344 -23.30 43.53 25.32
C ALA A 344 -23.29 42.10 25.87
N LEU A 345 -24.19 41.23 25.41
CA LEU A 345 -24.11 39.81 25.72
C LEU A 345 -22.90 39.16 25.02
N SER A 346 -22.65 39.53 23.77
CA SER A 346 -21.54 38.99 23.00
C SER A 346 -20.19 39.25 23.68
N GLU A 347 -19.90 40.51 24.03
CA GLU A 347 -18.66 40.91 24.68
C GLU A 347 -18.43 40.12 25.98
N ARG A 348 -19.43 40.07 26.86
CA ARG A 348 -19.32 39.35 28.15
C ARG A 348 -19.07 37.85 27.96
N ALA A 349 -19.76 37.23 27.00
CA ALA A 349 -19.59 35.81 26.72
C ALA A 349 -18.20 35.53 26.13
N LEU A 350 -17.71 36.36 25.20
CA LEU A 350 -16.39 36.21 24.60
C LEU A 350 -15.25 36.42 25.60
N ILE A 351 -15.34 37.44 26.46
CA ILE A 351 -14.37 37.64 27.55
C ILE A 351 -14.28 36.38 28.40
N LYS A 352 -15.43 35.82 28.81
CA LYS A 352 -15.44 34.60 29.63
C LYS A 352 -14.87 33.39 28.87
N ALA A 353 -15.13 33.26 27.57
CA ALA A 353 -14.55 32.21 26.73
C ALA A 353 -13.02 32.31 26.70
N ILE A 354 -12.49 33.52 26.46
CA ILE A 354 -11.06 33.83 26.38
C ILE A 354 -10.37 33.60 27.73
N ASP A 355 -11.01 33.98 28.84
CA ASP A 355 -10.49 33.77 30.19
C ASP A 355 -10.31 32.28 30.50
N LEU A 356 -11.20 31.42 30.00
CA LEU A 356 -11.10 29.96 30.18
C LEU A 356 -10.11 29.34 29.20
N LYS A 357 -10.14 29.76 27.93
CA LYS A 357 -9.21 29.33 26.89
C LYS A 357 -9.05 30.41 25.84
N GLU A 358 -7.85 30.94 25.77
CA GLU A 358 -7.51 31.95 24.79
C GLU A 358 -7.35 31.34 23.39
N THR A 359 -8.07 31.92 22.42
CA THR A 359 -8.13 31.45 21.03
C THR A 359 -8.22 32.64 20.08
N SER A 360 -7.55 32.52 18.93
CA SER A 360 -7.48 33.62 17.94
C SER A 360 -8.85 34.01 17.41
N GLU A 361 -9.76 33.06 17.18
CA GLU A 361 -11.10 33.32 16.63
C GLU A 361 -11.90 34.28 17.53
N GLU A 362 -11.97 34.00 18.83
CA GLU A 362 -12.71 34.79 19.81
C GLU A 362 -12.08 36.16 20.05
N LEU A 363 -10.74 36.26 20.06
CA LEU A 363 -10.04 37.54 20.14
C LEU A 363 -10.30 38.43 18.92
N ILE A 364 -10.38 37.84 17.72
CA ILE A 364 -10.71 38.57 16.49
C ILE A 364 -12.14 39.11 16.56
N LEU A 365 -13.10 38.31 17.03
CA LEU A 365 -14.46 38.79 17.18
C LEU A 365 -14.58 39.87 18.25
N LEU A 366 -13.88 39.71 19.39
CA LEU A 366 -13.85 40.70 20.45
C LEU A 366 -13.20 42.02 20.00
N SER A 367 -12.12 41.97 19.21
CA SER A 367 -11.51 43.19 18.66
C SER A 367 -12.48 43.91 17.73
N LYS A 368 -13.23 43.18 16.91
CA LYS A 368 -14.25 43.75 16.02
C LYS A 368 -15.35 44.46 16.80
N ILE A 369 -15.82 43.87 17.90
CA ILE A 369 -16.78 44.50 18.82
C ILE A 369 -16.22 45.80 19.40
N TYR A 370 -14.93 45.80 19.77
CA TYR A 370 -14.26 47.01 20.26
C TYR A 370 -14.10 48.09 19.17
N GLU A 371 -13.81 47.72 17.93
CA GLU A 371 -13.78 48.67 16.81
C GLU A 371 -15.16 49.30 16.55
N GLU A 372 -16.23 48.49 16.54
CA GLU A 372 -17.61 48.95 16.34
C GLU A 372 -18.09 49.87 17.47
N SER A 373 -17.53 49.73 18.67
CA SER A 373 -17.79 50.61 19.82
C SER A 373 -16.80 51.77 19.98
N ASN A 374 -15.89 51.98 19.03
CA ASN A 374 -14.82 52.99 19.05
C ASN A 374 -13.79 52.83 20.20
N ALA A 375 -13.70 51.63 20.77
CA ALA A 375 -12.75 51.24 21.81
C ALA A 375 -11.43 50.74 21.19
N TYR A 376 -10.76 51.60 20.41
CA TYR A 376 -9.62 51.21 19.56
C TYR A 376 -8.41 50.69 20.33
N GLU A 377 -8.18 51.16 21.57
CA GLU A 377 -7.08 50.65 22.40
C GLU A 377 -7.29 49.17 22.77
N GLN A 378 -8.49 48.82 23.22
CA GLN A 378 -8.84 47.43 23.53
C GLN A 378 -8.81 46.56 22.27
N ALA A 379 -9.28 47.07 21.13
CA ALA A 379 -9.20 46.36 19.84
C ALA A 379 -7.75 46.03 19.46
N MET A 380 -6.84 47.01 19.55
CA MET A 380 -5.41 46.80 19.29
C MET A 380 -4.78 45.81 20.27
N GLN A 381 -5.17 45.84 21.54
CA GLN A 381 -4.67 44.90 22.54
C GLN A 381 -5.08 43.47 22.22
N SER A 382 -6.34 43.24 21.84
CA SER A 382 -6.83 41.93 21.40
C SER A 382 -6.08 41.44 20.16
N MET A 383 -5.84 42.31 19.17
CA MET A 383 -5.06 41.96 17.97
C MET A 383 -3.59 41.61 18.26
N ARG A 384 -2.96 42.29 19.21
CA ARG A 384 -1.59 41.93 19.65
C ARG A 384 -1.54 40.54 20.27
N ARG A 385 -2.56 40.17 21.05
CA ARG A 385 -2.69 38.82 21.62
C ARG A 385 -2.85 37.76 20.53
N VAL A 386 -3.64 38.04 19.49
CA VAL A 386 -3.78 37.14 18.32
C VAL A 386 -2.42 36.86 17.68
N HIS A 387 -1.60 37.89 17.47
CA HIS A 387 -0.27 37.71 16.90
C HIS A 387 0.64 36.88 17.82
N ALA A 388 0.53 37.05 19.14
CA ALA A 388 1.32 36.28 20.10
C ALA A 388 0.96 34.78 20.14
N LEU A 389 -0.28 34.41 19.76
CA LEU A 389 -0.69 33.00 19.65
C LEU A 389 -0.20 32.33 18.36
N GLN A 390 0.20 33.11 17.36
CA GLN A 390 0.65 32.62 16.05
C GLN A 390 2.17 32.54 15.91
N SER A 391 2.91 33.23 16.79
CA SER A 391 4.36 33.17 16.95
C SER A 391 4.78 32.05 17.87
#